data_AF-A0A3C1GX23-F1
#
_entry.id   AF-A0A3C1GX23-F1
#
_cell.length_a   1.000
_cell.length_b   1.000
_cell.length_c   1.000
_cell.angle_alpha   90.00
_cell.angle_beta   90.00
_cell.angle_gamma   90.00
#
_symmetry.space_group_name_H-M   'P 1'
#
loop_
_entity.id
_entity.type
_entity.pdbx_description
1 polymer ?
#
loop_
_entity_poly.entity_id
_entity_poly.type
_entity_poly.pdbx_seq_one_letter_code
_entity_poly.pdbx_strand_id
1 'polypeptide(L)'
;GIEEGGRTGLTAVVVALLFLVSIVAAPFVGLVPASATGPILVVIGVLMAGAFADINWTDFAEAVPAFFAAAFMAFFYNISYGIGFAFISYVVIKVVQGKVKEIHPILGVAAALFVLNFVFMAI
;
A
#
# COMPACT_ATOMS: atom_id res chain seq x y z
N GLY A 1 0.61 -3.58 18.23
CA GLY A 1 1.94 -4.22 18.27
C GLY A 1 2.95 -3.31 18.95
N ILE A 2 3.40 -2.28 18.24
CA ILE A 2 4.27 -1.24 18.82
C ILE A 2 3.48 -0.35 19.81
N GLU A 3 2.21 -0.07 19.52
CA GLU A 3 1.28 0.66 20.40
C GLU A 3 0.99 -0.06 21.72
N GLU A 4 1.02 -1.40 21.71
CA GLU A 4 0.83 -2.27 22.89
C GLU A 4 2.17 -2.59 23.60
N GLY A 5 3.24 -1.84 23.32
CA GLY A 5 4.54 -2.00 23.99
C GLY A 5 5.50 -3.00 23.36
N GLY A 6 5.18 -3.57 22.20
CA GLY A 6 6.07 -4.43 21.40
C GLY A 6 7.19 -3.65 20.73
N ARG A 7 8.15 -3.15 21.52
CA ARG A 7 9.32 -2.41 21.02
C ARG A 7 10.52 -3.32 20.72
N THR A 8 10.50 -4.56 21.19
CA THR A 8 11.55 -5.55 20.92
C THR A 8 11.17 -6.43 19.74
N GLY A 9 12.14 -6.74 18.86
CA GLY A 9 11.97 -7.67 17.73
C GLY A 9 11.57 -9.09 18.17
N LEU A 10 11.64 -9.39 19.47
CA LEU A 10 11.15 -10.63 20.07
C LEU A 10 9.65 -10.83 19.84
N THR A 11 8.85 -9.75 19.82
CA THR A 11 7.41 -9.85 19.51
C THR A 11 7.18 -10.37 18.09
N ALA A 12 7.94 -9.88 17.10
CA ALA A 12 7.86 -10.37 15.73
C ALA A 12 8.28 -11.85 15.63
N VAL A 13 9.32 -12.27 16.37
CA VAL A 13 9.78 -13.67 16.39
C VAL A 13 8.73 -14.60 17.01
N VAL A 14 8.13 -14.21 18.13
CA VAL A 14 7.08 -14.99 18.80
C VAL A 14 5.84 -15.08 17.91
N VAL A 15 5.42 -13.98 17.26
CA VAL A 15 4.32 -13.99 16.30
C VAL A 15 4.63 -14.93 15.13
N ALA A 16 5.83 -14.88 14.57
CA ALA A 16 6.23 -15.76 13.47
C ALA A 16 6.20 -17.25 13.88
N LEU A 17 6.69 -17.59 15.08
CA LEU A 17 6.62 -18.94 15.64
C LEU A 17 5.17 -19.41 15.82
N LEU A 18 4.32 -18.57 16.40
CA LEU A 18 2.89 -18.88 16.57
C LEU A 18 2.18 -19.02 15.23
N PHE A 19 2.53 -18.21 14.23
CA PHE A 19 2.01 -18.34 12.87
C PHE A 19 2.42 -19.68 12.23
N LEU A 20 3.64 -20.15 12.49
CA LEU A 20 4.13 -21.44 12.01
C LEU A 20 3.39 -22.62 12.66
N VAL A 21 3.12 -22.53 13.96
CA VAL A 21 2.28 -23.51 14.69
C VAL A 21 0.83 -23.47 14.18
N SER A 22 0.32 -22.30 13.80
CA SER A 22 -1.05 -22.13 13.30
C SER A 22 -1.32 -22.88 11.98
N ILE A 23 -0.29 -23.28 11.23
CA ILE A 23 -0.45 -24.08 10.00
C ILE A 23 -1.14 -25.41 10.29
N VAL A 24 -0.91 -26.01 11.46
CA VAL A 24 -1.60 -27.25 11.88
C VAL A 24 -3.09 -26.99 12.16
N ALA A 25 -3.45 -25.76 12.54
CA ALA A 25 -4.82 -25.32 12.75
C ALA A 25 -5.50 -24.76 11.47
N ALA A 26 -4.75 -24.57 10.37
CA ALA A 26 -5.27 -24.12 9.08
C ALA A 26 -6.51 -24.88 8.56
N PRO A 27 -6.63 -26.23 8.69
CA PRO A 27 -7.83 -26.93 8.21
C PRO A 27 -9.12 -26.53 8.95
N PHE A 28 -9.03 -25.98 10.17
CA PHE A 28 -10.20 -25.50 10.91
C PHE A 28 -10.66 -24.11 10.46
N VAL A 29 -9.79 -23.33 9.82
CA VAL A 29 -10.13 -21.97 9.32
C VAL A 29 -11.17 -22.06 8.19
N GLY A 30 -11.14 -23.12 7.39
CA GLY A 30 -12.12 -23.37 6.34
C GLY A 30 -13.54 -23.68 6.84
N LEU A 31 -13.72 -23.93 8.15
CA LEU A 31 -15.04 -24.11 8.76
C LEU A 31 -15.76 -22.77 8.99
N VAL A 32 -15.07 -21.64 8.89
CA VAL A 32 -15.65 -20.31 9.07
C VAL A 32 -16.50 -19.97 7.83
N PRO A 33 -17.82 -19.72 7.99
CA PRO A 33 -18.67 -19.33 6.88
C PRO A 33 -18.20 -18.02 6.25
N ALA A 34 -18.24 -17.93 4.91
CA ALA A 34 -17.90 -16.70 4.19
C ALA A 34 -18.79 -15.50 4.55
N SER A 35 -19.99 -15.75 5.07
CA SER A 35 -20.87 -14.71 5.62
C SER A 35 -20.29 -14.01 6.85
N ALA A 36 -19.40 -14.67 7.60
CA ALA A 36 -18.73 -14.07 8.75
C ALA A 36 -17.52 -13.20 8.35
N THR A 37 -16.84 -13.53 7.24
CA THR A 37 -15.65 -12.79 6.79
C THR A 37 -15.99 -11.51 6.03
N GLY A 38 -17.13 -11.47 5.32
CA GLY A 38 -17.57 -10.30 4.56
C GLY A 38 -17.65 -8.99 5.38
N PRO A 39 -18.42 -8.94 6.48
CA PRO A 39 -18.52 -7.75 7.31
C PRO A 39 -17.18 -7.31 7.90
N ILE A 40 -16.31 -8.27 8.25
CA ILE A 40 -14.98 -8.00 8.79
C ILE A 40 -14.11 -7.25 7.77
N LEU A 41 -14.14 -7.67 6.50
CA LEU A 41 -13.39 -7.00 5.42
C LEU A 41 -13.86 -5.56 5.19
N VAL A 42 -15.16 -5.29 5.34
CA VAL A 42 -15.69 -3.92 5.24
C VAL A 42 -15.15 -3.04 6.37
N VAL A 43 -15.18 -3.53 7.61
CA VAL A 43 -14.65 -2.79 8.76
C VAL A 43 -13.15 -2.53 8.60
N ILE A 44 -12.37 -3.53 8.17
CA ILE A 44 -10.94 -3.36 7.90
C ILE A 44 -10.71 -2.29 6.82
N GLY A 45 -11.49 -2.31 5.74
CA GLY A 45 -11.41 -1.28 4.69
C GLY A 45 -11.67 0.13 5.23
N VAL A 46 -12.66 0.30 6.09
CA VAL A 46 -12.95 1.59 6.76
C VAL A 46 -11.80 2.02 7.66
N LEU A 47 -11.20 1.10 8.42
CA LEU A 47 -10.03 1.39 9.26
C LEU A 47 -8.82 1.80 8.42
N MET A 48 -8.57 1.14 7.29
CA MET A 48 -7.49 1.49 6.36
C MET A 48 -7.71 2.84 5.68
N ALA A 49 -8.97 3.25 5.46
CA ALA A 49 -9.28 4.58 4.95
C ALA A 49 -8.83 5.70 5.90
N GLY A 50 -8.61 5.40 7.20
CA GLY A 50 -8.02 6.34 8.15
C GLY A 50 -6.63 6.82 7.74
N ALA A 51 -5.84 6.00 7.02
CA ALA A 51 -4.51 6.39 6.56
C ALA A 51 -4.52 7.57 5.56
N PHE A 52 -5.66 7.86 4.92
CA PHE A 52 -5.80 9.07 4.08
C PHE A 52 -5.76 10.36 4.91
N ALA A 53 -6.03 10.32 6.21
CA ALA A 53 -5.96 11.49 7.08
C ALA A 53 -4.52 11.94 7.34
N ASP A 54 -3.54 11.03 7.26
CA ASP A 54 -2.12 11.34 7.46
C ASP A 54 -1.48 12.03 6.23
N ILE A 55 -2.21 12.11 5.11
CA ILE A 55 -1.72 12.72 3.87
C ILE A 55 -1.83 14.24 3.95
N ASN A 56 -0.75 14.95 3.59
CA ASN A 56 -0.78 16.41 3.55
C ASN A 56 -1.54 16.91 2.30
N TRP A 57 -2.86 17.05 2.42
CA TRP A 57 -3.74 17.54 1.35
C TRP A 57 -3.48 18.99 0.92
N THR A 58 -2.70 19.76 1.69
CA THR A 58 -2.34 21.15 1.33
C THR A 58 -1.17 21.24 0.36
N ASP A 59 -0.32 20.21 0.29
CA ASP A 59 0.74 20.14 -0.71
C ASP A 59 0.27 19.34 -1.93
N PHE A 60 0.11 20.03 -3.06
CA PHE A 60 -0.25 19.41 -4.34
C PHE A 60 0.75 18.32 -4.78
N ALA A 61 2.01 18.38 -4.34
CA ALA A 61 3.01 17.36 -4.65
C ALA A 61 2.71 16.01 -3.99
N GLU A 62 1.96 15.99 -2.89
CA GLU A 62 1.56 14.78 -2.16
C GLU A 62 0.10 14.42 -2.41
N ALA A 63 -0.78 15.43 -2.45
CA ALA A 63 -2.22 15.25 -2.62
C ALA A 63 -2.59 14.62 -3.97
N VAL A 64 -1.96 15.07 -5.08
CA VAL A 64 -2.30 14.60 -6.42
C VAL A 64 -1.87 13.14 -6.64
N PRO A 65 -0.63 12.73 -6.28
CA PRO A 65 -0.24 11.32 -6.34
C PRO A 65 -1.09 10.41 -5.46
N ALA A 66 -1.42 10.85 -4.25
CA ALA A 66 -2.30 10.09 -3.35
C ALA A 66 -3.70 9.88 -3.94
N PHE A 67 -4.27 10.93 -4.53
CA PHE A 67 -5.56 10.84 -5.21
C PHE A 67 -5.50 9.87 -6.40
N PHE A 68 -4.48 9.99 -7.26
CA PHE A 68 -4.32 9.07 -8.38
C PHE A 68 -4.07 7.63 -7.94
N ALA A 69 -3.32 7.41 -6.85
CA ALA A 69 -3.13 6.07 -6.29
C ALA A 69 -4.47 5.41 -5.98
N ALA A 70 -5.33 6.10 -5.22
CA ALA A 70 -6.62 5.58 -4.80
C ALA A 70 -7.57 5.39 -5.98
N ALA A 71 -7.67 6.39 -6.87
CA ALA A 71 -8.54 6.34 -8.02
C ALA A 71 -8.14 5.21 -8.98
N PHE A 72 -6.87 5.14 -9.39
CA PHE A 72 -6.40 4.12 -10.33
C PHE A 72 -6.40 2.72 -9.72
N MET A 73 -6.14 2.57 -8.42
CA MET A 73 -6.27 1.29 -7.75
C MET A 73 -7.70 0.75 -7.80
N ALA A 74 -8.70 1.62 -7.57
CA ALA A 74 -10.11 1.26 -7.67
C ALA A 74 -10.54 0.97 -9.12
N PHE A 75 -10.08 1.76 -10.09
CA PHE A 75 -10.45 1.59 -11.50
C PHE A 75 -9.80 0.37 -12.17
N PHE A 76 -8.53 0.10 -11.89
CA PHE A 76 -7.81 -1.03 -12.50
C PHE A 76 -8.02 -2.35 -11.77
N TYR A 77 -8.71 -2.35 -10.63
CA TYR A 77 -8.83 -3.49 -9.71
C TYR A 77 -7.47 -4.14 -9.37
N ASN A 78 -6.40 -3.34 -9.46
CA ASN A 78 -5.02 -3.78 -9.36
C ASN A 78 -4.21 -2.75 -8.56
N ILE A 79 -3.75 -3.20 -7.40
CA ILE A 79 -2.97 -2.39 -6.44
C ILE A 79 -1.64 -1.96 -7.07
N SER A 80 -0.99 -2.83 -7.83
CA SER A 80 0.31 -2.55 -8.44
C SER A 80 0.23 -1.45 -9.49
N TYR A 81 -0.78 -1.45 -10.38
CA TYR A 81 -0.92 -0.37 -11.37
C TYR A 81 -1.30 0.96 -10.71
N GLY A 82 -2.17 0.96 -9.71
CA GLY A 82 -2.51 2.17 -8.96
C GLY A 82 -1.29 2.83 -8.30
N ILE A 83 -0.45 2.03 -7.62
CA ILE A 83 0.80 2.51 -7.01
C ILE A 83 1.78 2.99 -8.08
N GLY A 84 1.90 2.27 -9.20
CA GLY A 84 2.77 2.66 -10.31
C GLY A 84 2.43 4.05 -10.85
N PHE A 85 1.16 4.30 -11.14
CA PHE A 85 0.70 5.61 -11.60
C PHE A 85 0.91 6.72 -10.56
N ALA A 86 0.72 6.41 -9.27
CA ALA A 86 0.98 7.36 -8.19
C ALA A 86 2.45 7.78 -8.15
N PHE A 87 3.39 6.84 -8.22
CA PHE A 87 4.82 7.14 -8.25
C PHE A 87 5.22 7.96 -9.48
N ILE A 88 4.68 7.63 -10.65
CA ILE A 88 4.91 8.40 -11.88
C ILE A 88 4.39 9.83 -11.70
N SER A 89 3.17 10.00 -11.20
CA SER A 89 2.60 11.32 -10.93
C SER A 89 3.42 12.11 -9.93
N TYR A 90 3.92 11.48 -8.86
CA TYR A 90 4.76 12.13 -7.85
C TYR A 90 6.06 12.67 -8.47
N VAL A 91 6.75 11.84 -9.26
CA VAL A 91 7.98 12.25 -9.95
C VAL A 91 7.69 13.38 -10.94
N VAL A 92 6.64 13.28 -11.75
CA VAL A 92 6.26 14.32 -12.72
C VAL A 92 5.98 15.65 -12.02
N ILE A 93 5.22 15.65 -10.91
CA ILE A 93 4.89 16.89 -10.20
C ILE A 93 6.11 17.52 -9.55
N LYS A 94 6.97 16.72 -8.88
CA LYS A 94 8.22 17.24 -8.29
C LYS A 94 9.19 17.76 -9.35
N VAL A 95 9.21 17.16 -10.55
CA VAL A 95 9.99 17.66 -11.70
C VAL A 95 9.44 19.00 -12.20
N VAL A 96 8.12 19.12 -12.38
CA VAL A 96 7.47 20.37 -12.82
C VAL A 96 7.65 21.50 -11.80
N GLN A 97 7.63 21.19 -10.49
CA GLN A 97 7.91 22.14 -9.43
C GLN A 97 9.40 22.53 -9.30
N GLY A 98 10.29 21.96 -10.12
CA GLY A 98 11.74 22.20 -10.06
C GLY A 98 12.43 21.60 -8.83
N LYS A 99 11.72 20.83 -8.00
CA LYS A 99 12.19 20.21 -6.76
C LYS A 99 12.74 18.79 -6.99
N VAL A 100 13.52 18.62 -8.06
CA VAL A 100 14.06 17.32 -8.48
C VAL A 100 15.00 16.71 -7.42
N LYS A 101 15.65 17.56 -6.60
CA LYS A 101 16.58 17.13 -5.54
C LYS A 101 15.92 16.54 -4.29
N GLU A 102 14.62 16.76 -4.09
CA GLU A 102 13.87 16.17 -2.96
C GLU A 102 13.36 14.76 -3.29
N ILE A 103 13.52 14.31 -4.54
CA ILE A 103 13.11 12.97 -4.95
C ILE A 103 14.12 11.98 -4.38
N HIS A 104 13.68 11.13 -3.45
CA HIS A 104 14.50 10.03 -2.98
C HIS A 104 14.87 9.14 -4.18
N PRO A 105 16.14 8.81 -4.43
CA PRO A 105 16.57 8.11 -5.64
C PRO A 105 15.83 6.78 -5.88
N ILE A 106 15.44 6.10 -4.79
CA ILE A 106 14.62 4.88 -4.83
C ILE A 106 13.24 5.12 -5.49
N LEU A 107 12.58 6.25 -5.20
CA LEU A 107 11.29 6.61 -5.80
C LEU A 107 11.43 6.91 -7.30
N GLY A 108 12.54 7.56 -7.70
CA GLY A 108 12.85 7.80 -9.11
C GLY A 108 13.09 6.51 -9.89
N VAL A 109 13.89 5.58 -9.33
CA VAL A 109 14.16 4.27 -9.94
C VAL A 109 12.88 3.42 -9.99
N ALA A 110 12.09 3.41 -8.93
CA ALA A 110 10.82 2.68 -8.90
C ALA A 110 9.82 3.22 -9.94
N ALA A 111 9.68 4.55 -10.05
CA ALA A 111 8.84 5.16 -11.09
C ALA A 111 9.33 4.79 -12.50
N ALA A 112 10.64 4.84 -12.75
CA ALA A 112 11.21 4.45 -14.04
C ALA A 112 10.95 2.97 -14.37
N LEU A 113 11.09 2.07 -13.40
CA LEU A 113 10.75 0.64 -13.53
C LEU A 113 9.27 0.43 -13.85
N PHE A 114 8.36 1.15 -13.18
CA PHE A 114 6.93 1.09 -13.46
C PHE A 114 6.58 1.62 -14.85
N VAL A 115 7.20 2.71 -15.29
CA VAL A 115 7.06 3.21 -16.68
C VAL A 115 7.50 2.14 -17.67
N LEU A 116 8.67 1.53 -17.44
CA LEU A 116 9.20 0.47 -18.29
C LEU A 116 8.24 -0.72 -18.34
N ASN A 117 7.69 -1.13 -17.19
CA ASN A 117 6.70 -2.21 -17.09
C ASN A 117 5.42 -1.89 -17.87
N PHE A 118 4.89 -0.67 -17.76
CA PHE A 118 3.72 -0.24 -18.53
C PHE A 118 3.99 -0.23 -20.05
N VAL A 119 5.18 0.22 -20.48
CA VAL A 119 5.57 0.21 -21.90
C VAL A 119 5.69 -1.22 -22.42
N PHE A 120 6.33 -2.12 -21.69
CA PHE A 120 6.43 -3.53 -22.08
C PHE A 120 5.10 -4.26 -22.11
N MET A 121 4.16 -3.88 -21.24
CA MET A 121 2.82 -4.47 -21.23
C MET A 121 1.89 -3.87 -22.29
N ALA A 122 2.17 -2.66 -22.75
CA ALA A 122 1.41 -1.99 -23.80
C ALA A 122 1.80 -2.44 -25.23
N ILE A 123 2.95 -3.11 -25.39
CA ILE A 123 3.42 -3.74 -26.62
C ILE A 123 2.93 -5.19 -26.65
#